data_AF-A0A259H542-F1
#
_entry.id   AF-A0A259H542-F1
#
_cell.length_a   1.000
_cell.length_b   1.000
_cell.length_c   1.000
_cell.angle_alpha   90.00
_cell.angle_beta   90.00
_cell.angle_gamma   90.00
#
_symmetry.space_group_name_H-M   'P 1'
#
loop_
_entity.id
_entity.type
_entity.pdbx_description
1 polymer ?
#
loop_
_entity_poly.entity_id
_entity_poly.type
_entity_poly.pdbx_seq_one_letter_code
_entity_poly.pdbx_strand_id
1 'polypeptide(L)'
;MLQFLERFTGVREPNISDWRRQTFGDLSSAFRFHHPPAKPPVLPSTGGLLHHARYAAATLPSPPIPAADQTLPVQEKGTRKRTALTNLKADPLPASKG
;
A
#
# COMPACT_ATOMS: atom_id res chain seq x y z
N MET A 1 -9.55 -0.13 0.79
CA MET A 1 -9.46 -0.30 -0.67
C MET A 1 -10.50 -1.27 -1.23
N LEU A 2 -10.68 -2.49 -0.70
CA LEU A 2 -11.68 -3.41 -1.25
C LEU A 2 -13.10 -2.82 -1.31
N GLN A 3 -13.56 -2.13 -0.26
CA GLN A 3 -14.85 -1.44 -0.26
C GLN A 3 -14.97 -0.32 -1.30
N PHE A 4 -13.86 0.35 -1.65
CA PHE A 4 -13.83 1.32 -2.75
C PHE A 4 -14.10 0.62 -4.09
N LEU A 5 -13.39 -0.48 -4.34
CA LEU A 5 -13.52 -1.25 -5.57
C LEU A 5 -14.92 -1.85 -5.70
N GLU A 6 -15.52 -2.33 -4.60
CA GLU A 6 -16.92 -2.80 -4.60
C GLU A 6 -17.88 -1.70 -5.07
N ARG A 7 -17.70 -0.45 -4.62
CA ARG A 7 -18.54 0.67 -5.05
C ARG A 7 -18.25 1.14 -6.47
N PHE A 8 -16.98 1.14 -6.87
CA PHE A 8 -16.56 1.58 -8.19
C PHE A 8 -16.93 0.60 -9.29
N THR A 9 -16.84 -0.71 -9.01
CA THR A 9 -17.09 -1.78 -9.99
C THR A 9 -18.47 -2.42 -9.86
N GLY A 10 -19.12 -2.28 -8.70
CA GLY A 10 -20.35 -3.00 -8.37
C GLY A 10 -20.14 -4.46 -7.94
N VAL A 11 -18.91 -4.99 -7.97
CA VAL A 11 -18.61 -6.38 -7.61
C VAL A 11 -18.37 -6.50 -6.11
N ARG A 12 -19.17 -7.31 -5.43
CA ARG A 12 -19.03 -7.57 -3.99
C ARG A 12 -17.81 -8.46 -3.69
N GLU A 13 -17.00 -8.09 -2.70
CA GLU A 13 -15.91 -8.92 -2.20
C GLU A 13 -16.40 -9.73 -0.98
N PRO A 14 -16.54 -11.06 -1.09
CA PRO A 14 -17.02 -11.88 0.02
C PRO A 14 -15.98 -12.05 1.15
N ASN A 15 -14.68 -11.88 0.87
CA ASN A 15 -13.62 -12.15 1.86
C ASN A 15 -13.32 -10.99 2.83
N ILE A 16 -14.23 -10.02 2.94
CA ILE A 16 -14.12 -8.94 3.93
C ILE A 16 -15.23 -9.06 4.97
N SER A 17 -14.80 -9.22 6.22
CA SER A 17 -15.66 -9.35 7.39
C SER A 17 -16.41 -8.06 7.73
N ASP A 18 -17.51 -8.19 8.46
CA ASP A 18 -18.31 -7.06 8.94
C ASP A 18 -17.49 -6.10 9.81
N TRP A 19 -16.58 -6.63 10.65
CA TRP A 19 -15.68 -5.80 11.44
C TRP A 19 -14.79 -4.91 10.55
N ARG A 20 -14.21 -5.46 9.47
CA ARG A 20 -13.39 -4.67 8.53
C ARG A 20 -14.22 -3.61 7.82
N ARG A 21 -15.49 -3.91 7.51
CA ARG A 21 -16.44 -2.96 6.89
C ARG A 21 -16.74 -1.76 7.76
N GLN A 22 -16.92 -2.00 9.05
CA GLN A 22 -17.23 -0.96 10.03
C GLN A 22 -16.00 -0.16 10.45
N THR A 23 -14.83 -0.80 10.47
CA THR A 23 -13.59 -0.20 10.99
C THR A 23 -12.84 0.60 9.94
N PHE A 24 -12.83 0.14 8.69
CA PHE A 24 -12.11 0.79 7.60
C PHE A 24 -13.08 1.48 6.65
N GLY A 25 -12.72 2.68 6.20
CA GLY A 25 -13.51 3.43 5.22
C GLY A 25 -13.48 2.85 3.80
N ASP A 26 -14.37 3.34 2.96
CA ASP A 26 -14.49 2.97 1.54
C ASP A 26 -13.73 3.90 0.57
N LEU A 27 -12.97 4.88 1.09
CA LEU A 27 -12.16 5.85 0.34
C LEU A 27 -12.93 6.73 -0.67
N SER A 28 -14.26 6.61 -0.78
CA SER A 28 -15.03 7.37 -1.78
C SER A 28 -14.99 8.87 -1.53
N SER A 29 -14.85 9.28 -0.26
CA SER A 29 -14.77 10.70 0.13
C SER A 29 -13.50 11.41 -0.34
N ALA A 30 -12.44 10.68 -0.71
CA ALA A 30 -11.23 11.26 -1.28
C ALA A 30 -11.46 11.77 -2.71
N PHE A 31 -12.55 11.36 -3.35
CA PHE A 31 -12.88 11.72 -4.72
C PHE A 31 -14.03 12.73 -4.77
N ARG A 32 -13.95 13.64 -5.74
CA ARG A 32 -14.96 14.67 -5.98
C ARG A 32 -16.12 14.17 -6.87
N PHE A 33 -16.60 12.93 -6.69
CA PHE A 33 -17.60 12.32 -7.58
C PHE A 33 -18.91 13.11 -7.69
N HIS A 34 -19.29 13.85 -6.65
CA HIS A 34 -20.50 14.66 -6.62
C HIS A 34 -20.27 16.16 -6.94
N HIS A 35 -19.06 16.55 -7.33
CA HIS A 35 -18.74 17.94 -7.64
C HIS A 35 -18.49 18.13 -9.14
N PRO A 36 -18.72 19.33 -9.68
CA PRO A 36 -18.35 19.64 -11.05
C PRO A 36 -16.84 19.50 -11.28
N PRO A 37 -16.41 19.20 -12.52
CA PRO A 37 -15.00 19.15 -12.89
C PRO A 37 -14.26 20.41 -12.45
N ALA A 38 -13.12 20.23 -11.78
CA ALA A 38 -12.24 21.34 -11.43
C ALA A 38 -11.32 21.67 -12.61
N LYS A 39 -10.89 22.93 -12.70
CA LYS A 39 -9.78 23.31 -13.58
C LYS A 39 -8.50 22.61 -13.08
N PRO A 40 -7.65 22.11 -13.97
CA PRO A 40 -6.34 21.59 -13.57
C PRO A 40 -5.54 22.65 -12.80
N PRO A 41 -4.73 22.24 -11.80
CA PRO A 41 -3.85 23.17 -11.11
C PRO A 41 -2.76 23.69 -12.06
N VAL A 42 -2.26 24.89 -11.79
CA VAL A 42 -1.05 25.38 -12.45
C VAL A 42 0.13 24.58 -11.89
N LEU A 43 0.80 23.82 -12.76
CA LEU A 43 1.99 23.05 -12.42
C LEU A 43 3.27 23.85 -12.74
N PRO A 44 4.35 23.68 -11.97
CA PRO A 44 5.64 24.28 -12.31
C PRO A 44 6.16 23.72 -13.64
N SER A 45 6.95 24.53 -14.36
CA SER A 45 7.56 24.11 -15.63
C SER A 45 8.53 22.95 -15.43
N THR A 46 8.38 21.89 -16.23
CA THR A 46 9.28 20.72 -16.26
C THR A 46 10.35 20.80 -17.34
N GLY A 47 10.38 21.90 -18.13
CA GLY A 47 11.28 22.04 -19.27
C GLY A 47 12.77 22.02 -18.90
N GLY A 48 13.14 22.65 -17.79
CA GLY A 48 14.52 22.63 -17.28
C GLY A 48 14.97 21.22 -16.87
N LEU A 49 14.10 20.47 -16.19
CA LEU A 49 14.36 19.07 -15.82
C LEU A 49 14.53 18.19 -17.05
N LEU A 50 13.69 18.39 -18.07
CA LEU A 50 13.80 17.67 -19.34
C LEU A 50 15.12 18.01 -20.07
N HIS A 51 15.50 19.28 -20.12
CA HIS A 51 16.76 19.70 -20.73
C HIS A 51 17.95 19.06 -20.00
N HIS A 52 17.98 19.13 -18.68
CA HIS A 52 19.03 18.53 -17.87
C HIS A 52 19.09 17.00 -18.06
N ALA A 53 17.95 16.31 -18.10
CA ALA A 53 17.90 14.87 -18.35
C ALA A 53 18.45 14.50 -19.74
N ARG A 54 18.11 15.28 -20.78
CA ARG A 54 18.64 15.09 -22.14
C ARG A 54 20.14 15.34 -22.22
N TYR A 55 20.61 16.41 -21.58
CA TYR A 55 22.04 16.70 -21.48
C TYR A 55 22.77 15.56 -20.79
N ALA A 56 22.31 15.17 -19.59
CA ALA A 56 22.91 14.09 -18.81
C ALA A 56 22.99 12.78 -19.61
N ALA A 57 21.92 12.40 -20.30
CA ALA A 57 21.90 11.19 -21.13
C ALA A 57 22.85 11.26 -22.34
N ALA A 58 23.15 12.46 -22.85
CA ALA A 58 24.03 12.66 -24.00
C ALA A 58 25.51 12.83 -23.62
N THR A 59 25.80 13.36 -22.42
CA THR A 59 27.15 13.82 -22.07
C THR A 59 27.76 13.12 -20.85
N LEU A 60 26.97 12.50 -19.98
CA LEU A 60 27.51 11.81 -18.81
C LEU A 60 27.83 10.34 -19.15
N PRO A 61 28.85 9.76 -18.51
CA PRO A 61 29.11 8.33 -18.66
C PRO A 61 27.94 7.50 -18.12
N SER A 62 27.74 6.32 -18.70
CA SER A 62 26.78 5.35 -18.19
C SER A 62 27.07 5.01 -16.73
N PRO A 63 26.04 4.82 -15.89
CA PRO A 63 26.23 4.39 -14.52
C PRO A 63 26.94 3.03 -14.50
N PRO A 64 27.85 2.79 -13.53
CA PRO A 64 28.49 1.51 -13.40
C PRO A 64 27.43 0.45 -13.08
N ILE A 65 27.47 -0.66 -13.81
CA ILE A 65 26.71 -1.85 -13.44
C ILE A 65 27.34 -2.39 -12.15
N PRO A 66 26.56 -2.67 -11.08
CA PRO A 66 27.09 -3.31 -9.89
C PRO A 66 27.91 -4.54 -10.26
N ALA A 67 29.10 -4.67 -9.67
CA ALA A 67 30.00 -5.78 -9.97
C ALA A 67 29.34 -7.13 -9.63
N ALA A 68 29.79 -8.19 -10.30
CA ALA A 68 29.23 -9.54 -10.15
C ALA A 68 29.41 -10.14 -8.75
N ASP A 69 30.10 -9.45 -7.84
CA ASP A 69 30.38 -9.83 -6.46
C ASP A 69 29.30 -9.36 -5.46
N GLN A 70 28.11 -8.99 -5.95
CA GLN A 70 26.97 -8.74 -5.06
C GLN A 70 26.67 -9.98 -4.22
N THR A 71 26.64 -9.81 -2.90
CA THR A 71 26.24 -10.85 -1.96
C THR A 71 24.80 -10.61 -1.50
N LEU A 72 24.02 -11.69 -1.40
CA LEU A 72 22.65 -11.61 -0.91
C LEU A 72 22.67 -11.17 0.56
N PRO A 73 21.80 -10.22 0.97
CA PRO A 73 21.67 -9.86 2.37
C PRO A 73 21.18 -11.08 3.16
N VAL A 74 21.79 -11.32 4.32
CA VAL A 74 21.39 -12.40 5.22
C VAL A 74 20.57 -11.79 6.35
N GLN A 75 19.48 -12.44 6.73
CA GLN A 75 18.70 -12.03 7.89
C GLN A 75 19.58 -12.08 9.14
N GLU A 76 19.67 -10.96 9.88
CA GLU A 76 20.35 -10.93 11.17
C GLU A 76 19.69 -11.91 12.14
N LYS A 77 20.50 -12.53 13.01
CA LYS A 77 19.97 -13.41 14.06
C LYS A 77 19.11 -12.58 15.02
N GLY A 78 17.80 -12.74 14.92
CA GLY A 78 16.84 -12.12 15.81
C GLY A 78 16.09 -13.16 16.63
N THR A 79 15.94 -12.92 17.93
CA THR A 79 14.99 -13.66 18.76
C THR A 79 13.63 -12.97 18.68
N ARG A 80 12.58 -13.71 18.33
CA ARG A 80 11.22 -13.15 18.37
C ARG A 80 10.91 -12.69 19.79
N LYS A 81 10.75 -11.38 20.02
CA LYS A 81 10.25 -10.89 21.30
C LYS A 81 8.83 -11.43 21.48
N ARG A 82 8.66 -12.37 22.42
CA ARG A 82 7.34 -12.87 22.84
C ARG A 82 6.84 -11.92 23.91
N THR A 83 5.75 -11.21 23.64
CA THR A 83 4.95 -10.60 24.70
C THR A 83 4.23 -11.72 25.45
N ALA A 84 4.20 -11.66 26.78
CA ALA A 84 3.37 -12.59 27.57
C ALA A 84 1.92 -12.49 27.10
N LEU A 85 1.24 -13.63 26.94
CA LEU A 85 -0.22 -13.66 26.78
C LEU A 85 -0.85 -13.35 28.15
N THR A 86 -0.77 -12.10 28.58
CA THR A 86 -1.57 -11.62 29.72
C THR A 86 -2.96 -11.29 29.20
N ASN A 87 -3.90 -12.19 29.52
CA ASN A 87 -5.35 -12.08 29.40
C ASN A 87 -5.98 -12.70 28.14
N LEU A 88 -5.99 -14.03 28.08
CA LEU A 88 -7.12 -14.78 27.50
C LEU A 88 -7.76 -15.57 28.64
N LYS A 89 -8.86 -15.05 29.20
CA LYS A 89 -9.86 -15.97 29.77
C LYS A 89 -10.33 -16.80 28.58
N ALA A 90 -10.11 -18.11 28.62
CA ALA A 90 -10.66 -19.00 27.63
C ALA A 90 -12.18 -18.84 27.64
N ASP A 91 -12.77 -18.48 26.50
CA ASP A 91 -14.20 -18.65 26.30
C ASP A 91 -14.52 -20.15 26.47
N PRO A 92 -15.57 -20.52 27.21
CA PRO A 92 -15.94 -21.93 27.36
C PRO A 92 -16.33 -22.50 26.00
N LEU A 93 -15.68 -23.61 25.63
CA LEU A 93 -16.03 -24.39 24.43
C LEU A 93 -17.52 -24.74 24.46
N PRO A 94 -18.24 -24.65 23.32
CA PRO A 94 -19.63 -25.10 23.26
C PRO A 94 -19.70 -26.60 23.53
N ALA A 95 -20.58 -26.99 24.46
CA ALA A 95 -20.83 -28.37 24.80
C ALA A 95 -21.28 -29.16 23.55
N SER A 96 -20.52 -30.19 23.20
CA SER A 96 -20.95 -31.21 22.24
C SER A 96 -22.18 -31.90 22.81
N LYS A 97 -23.36 -31.66 22.21
CA LYS A 97 -24.51 -32.52 22.43
C LYS A 97 -24.22 -33.86 21.74
N GLY A 98 -24.37 -34.94 22.49
CA GLY A 98 -24.35 -36.31 21.99
C GLY A 98 -25.60 -36.68 21.20
#